data_AF-A0A2W4L5W3-F1
#
_entry.id   AF-A0A2W4L5W3-F1
#
_cell.length_a   1.000
_cell.length_b   1.000
_cell.length_c   1.000
_cell.angle_alpha   90.00
_cell.angle_beta   90.00
_cell.angle_gamma   90.00
#
_symmetry.space_group_name_H-M   'P 1'
#
loop_
_entity.id
_entity.type
_entity.pdbx_description
1 polymer ?
#
loop_
_entity_poly.entity_id
_entity_poly.type
_entity_poly.pdbx_seq_one_letter_code
_entity_poly.pdbx_strand_id
1 'polypeptide(L)' 'MSDAAKPTPGDDTGARCRTCGRARTDADPLEALSWVCDRSGAQPQWLCDRCAREHVRDIESKLPAEFW' A
#
# COMPACT_ATOMS: atom_id res chain seq x y z
N MET A 1 6.73 -15.04 26.28
CA MET A 1 5.69 -14.80 25.26
C MET A 1 5.91 -13.39 24.78
N SER A 2 6.64 -13.19 23.68
CA SER A 2 7.02 -11.86 23.22
C SER A 2 5.80 -11.16 22.62
N ASP A 3 5.40 -10.05 23.24
CA ASP A 3 4.51 -9.05 22.66
C ASP A 3 5.14 -8.53 21.36
N ALA A 4 4.58 -8.94 20.22
CA ALA A 4 4.87 -8.28 18.96
C ALA A 4 4.31 -6.86 19.08
N ALA A 5 5.21 -5.89 19.31
CA ALA A 5 4.87 -4.48 19.37
C ALA A 5 3.98 -4.12 18.17
N LYS A 6 2.72 -3.77 18.46
CA LYS A 6 1.76 -3.31 17.45
C LYS A 6 2.38 -2.07 16.80
N PRO A 7 2.65 -2.07 15.48
CA PRO A 7 3.30 -0.93 14.83
C PRO A 7 2.43 0.31 15.03
N THR A 8 3.03 1.36 15.57
CA THR A 8 2.38 2.65 15.80
C THR A 8 1.97 3.23 14.45
N PRO A 9 0.69 3.54 14.21
CA PRO A 9 0.28 4.26 13.02
C PRO A 9 0.81 5.69 13.12
N GLY A 10 1.89 6.02 12.39
CA GLY A 10 2.42 7.38 12.37
C GLY A 10 3.83 7.56 11.80
N ASP A 11 4.72 6.58 11.92
CA ASP A 11 6.16 6.75 11.58
C ASP A 11 6.52 6.48 10.11
N ASP A 12 5.56 6.57 9.20
CA ASP A 12 5.76 6.26 7.77
C ASP A 12 5.97 7.51 6.90
N THR A 13 6.43 8.60 7.51
CA THR A 13 6.78 9.84 6.80
C THR A 13 7.87 9.62 5.74
N GLY A 14 8.60 8.49 5.76
CA GLY A 14 9.61 8.12 4.76
C GLY A 14 9.16 7.15 3.66
N ALA A 15 7.91 6.68 3.64
CA ALA A 15 7.49 5.65 2.68
C ALA A 15 7.68 6.07 1.22
N ARG A 16 8.08 5.09 0.40
CA ARG A 16 8.08 5.19 -1.06
C ARG A 16 7.25 4.07 -1.66
N CYS A 17 6.51 4.40 -2.72
CA CYS A 17 5.77 3.42 -3.49
C CYS A 17 6.75 2.41 -4.11
N ARG A 18 6.57 1.11 -3.84
CA ARG A 18 7.42 0.04 -4.39
C ARG A 18 7.39 -0.05 -5.92
N THR A 19 6.33 0.47 -6.54
CA THR A 19 6.12 0.38 -8.00
C THR A 19 6.67 1.61 -8.72
N CYS A 20 6.25 2.81 -8.32
CA CYS A 20 6.62 4.05 -9.02
C CYS A 20 7.66 4.92 -8.28
N GLY A 21 8.05 4.56 -7.06
CA GLY A 21 9.08 5.27 -6.28
C GLY A 21 8.65 6.61 -5.67
N ARG A 22 7.43 7.10 -5.95
CA ARG A 22 6.87 8.32 -5.36
C ARG A 22 6.98 8.27 -3.84
N ALA A 23 7.35 9.37 -3.20
CA ALA A 23 7.40 9.46 -1.74
C ALA A 23 6.04 9.87 -1.17
N ARG A 24 5.69 9.33 -0.01
CA ARG A 24 4.44 9.63 0.68
C ARG A 24 4.38 11.07 1.21
N THR A 25 5.54 11.66 1.50
CA THR A 25 5.70 13.08 1.80
C THR A 25 5.30 14.01 0.66
N ASP A 26 5.31 13.52 -0.58
CA ASP A 26 4.94 14.29 -1.76
C ASP A 26 3.43 14.18 -2.05
N ALA A 27 2.67 13.47 -1.22
CA ALA A 27 1.22 13.37 -1.30
C ALA A 27 0.57 14.42 -0.41
N ASP A 28 -0.55 14.98 -0.85
CA ASP A 28 -1.36 15.80 0.05
C ASP A 28 -1.92 14.94 1.19
N PRO A 29 -2.37 15.54 2.31
CA PRO A 29 -2.83 14.77 3.47
C PRO A 29 -3.97 13.79 3.17
N LEU A 30 -4.90 14.13 2.27
CA LEU A 30 -6.02 13.26 1.92
C LEU A 30 -5.54 12.09 1.06
N GLU A 31 -4.67 12.37 0.10
CA GLU A 31 -4.04 11.34 -0.73
C GLU A 31 -3.20 10.38 0.13
N ALA A 32 -2.42 10.90 1.08
CA ALA A 32 -1.60 10.10 1.98
C ALA A 32 -2.41 9.09 2.83
N LEU A 33 -3.69 9.35 3.12
CA LEU A 33 -4.60 8.41 3.81
C LEU A 33 -4.99 7.21 2.94
N SER A 34 -4.89 7.33 1.62
CA SER A 34 -5.27 6.27 0.67
C SER A 34 -4.11 5.35 0.26
N TRP A 35 -2.90 5.59 0.79
CA TRP A 35 -1.76 4.70 0.57
C TRP A 35 -1.96 3.34 1.22
N VAL A 36 -1.52 2.29 0.53
CA VAL A 36 -1.71 0.90 0.97
C VAL A 36 -0.41 0.35 1.52
N CYS A 37 -0.48 -0.24 2.71
CA CYS A 37 0.61 -0.99 3.32
C CYS A 37 0.38 -2.49 3.11
N ASP A 38 1.14 -3.11 2.23
CA ASP A 38 1.22 -4.56 2.11
C ASP A 38 2.17 -5.10 3.19
N ARG A 39 1.66 -6.02 4.00
CA ARG A 39 2.38 -6.66 5.12
C ARG A 39 2.54 -8.16 4.92
N SER A 40 2.27 -8.67 3.71
CA SER A 40 2.38 -10.10 3.39
C SER A 40 3.82 -10.61 3.40
N GLY A 41 4.80 -9.72 3.18
CA GLY A 41 6.23 -10.04 3.18
C GLY A 41 6.92 -9.85 4.53
N ALA A 42 8.23 -10.17 4.56
CA ALA A 42 9.06 -9.99 5.74
C ALA A 42 9.23 -8.51 6.17
N GLN A 43 9.01 -7.58 5.24
CA GLN A 43 9.06 -6.14 5.50
C GLN A 43 7.79 -5.48 4.93
N PRO A 44 7.22 -4.47 5.61
CA PRO A 44 6.12 -3.68 5.07
C PRO A 44 6.52 -3.04 3.75
N GLN A 45 5.66 -3.15 2.75
CA GLN A 45 5.83 -2.49 1.47
C GLN A 45 4.65 -1.54 1.22
N TRP A 46 4.95 -0.40 0.61
CA TRP A 46 3.95 0.64 0.39
C TRP A 46 3.63 0.80 -1.09
N LEU A 47 2.36 1.06 -1.39
CA LEU A 47 1.87 1.44 -2.70
C LEU A 47 1.13 2.78 -2.59
N CYS A 48 1.39 3.69 -3.53
CA CYS A 48 0.53 4.85 -3.68
C CYS A 48 -0.86 4.41 -4.19
N ASP A 49 -1.84 5.29 -3.98
CA ASP A 49 -3.24 5.10 -4.37
C ASP A 49 -3.40 4.67 -5.85
N ARG A 50 -2.66 5.32 -6.76
CA ARG A 50 -2.69 5.03 -8.19
C ARG A 50 -2.21 3.61 -8.47
N CYS A 51 -1.00 3.27 -8.00
CA CYS A 51 -0.42 1.96 -8.26
C CYS A 51 -1.19 0.83 -7.57
N ALA A 52 -1.78 1.08 -6.40
CA ALA A 52 -2.65 0.12 -5.73
C ALA A 52 -3.93 -0.16 -6.57
N ARG A 53 -4.59 0.88 -7.07
CA ARG A 53 -5.79 0.74 -7.92
C ARG A 53 -5.48 0.10 -9.27
N GLU A 54 -4.35 0.44 -9.88
CA GLU A 54 -3.88 -0.19 -11.11
C GLU A 54 -3.64 -1.69 -10.90
N HIS A 55 -2.99 -2.07 -9.80
CA HIS A 55 -2.76 -3.47 -9.46
C HIS A 55 -4.07 -4.26 -9.26
N VAL A 56 -5.05 -3.69 -8.54
CA VAL A 56 -6.37 -4.32 -8.34
C VAL A 56 -7.08 -4.52 -9.68
N ARG A 57 -7.11 -3.49 -10.54
CA ARG A 57 -7.72 -3.59 -11.88
C ARG A 57 -7.07 -4.66 -12.74
N ASP A 58 -5.73 -4.77 -12.70
CA ASP A 58 -4.99 -5.80 -13.43
C ASP A 58 -5.29 -7.23 -12.93
N ILE A 59 -5.64 -7.38 -11.65
CA ILE A 59 -6.07 -8.66 -11.08
C ILE A 59 -7.51 -8.96 -11.52
N GLU A 60 -8.42 -8.03 -11.26
CA GLU A 60 -9.86 -8.17 -11.55
C GLU A 60 -10.12 -8.36 -13.04
N SER A 61 -9.36 -7.72 -13.94
CA SER A 61 -9.50 -7.88 -15.39
C SER A 61 -9.13 -9.29 -15.87
N LYS A 62 -8.42 -10.07 -15.05
CA LYS A 62 -8.03 -11.45 -15.35
C LYS A 62 -8.96 -12.47 -14.71
N LEU A 63 -9.86 -12.05 -13.83
CA LEU A 63 -10.85 -12.93 -13.23
C LEU A 63 -11.97 -13.22 -14.25
N PRO A 64 -12.37 -14.49 -14.42
CA PRO A 64 -13.58 -14.82 -15.16
C PRO A 64 -14.81 -14.11 -14.59
N ALA A 65 -15.81 -13.85 -15.44
CA ALA A 65 -17.00 -13.08 -15.08
C ALA A 65 -17.80 -13.72 -13.94
N GLU A 66 -17.72 -15.03 -13.75
CA GLU A 66 -18.37 -15.74 -12.65
C GLU A 66 -17.74 -15.48 -11.27
N PHE A 67 -16.55 -14.87 -11.22
CA PHE A 67 -15.84 -14.53 -9.97
C PHE A 67 -15.86 -13.02 -9.66
N TRP A 68 -16.64 -12.25 -10.42
CA TRP A 68 -17.00 -10.87 -10.09
C TRP A 68 -18.19 -10.84 -9.11
#